data_AF-A0A932GR86-F1
#
_entry.id   AF-A0A932GR86-F1
#
_cell.length_a   1.000
_cell.length_b   1.000
_cell.length_c   1.000
_cell.angle_alpha   90.00
_cell.angle_beta   90.00
_cell.angle_gamma   90.00
#
_symmetry.space_group_name_H-M   'P 1'
#
loop_
_entity.id
_entity.type
_entity.pdbx_description
1 polymer ?
#
loop_
_entity_poly.entity_id
_entity_poly.type
_entity_poly.pdbx_seq_one_letter_code
_entity_poly.pdbx_strand_id
1 'polypeptide(L)'
;MPPILLFVDTSAWYAILDRTDRNHPAAIRFARQVTAPFVTSTYVLDETVTLVKRHLGHAAATRFGQRLWNEEVVMERLHLDSAFAFDAHFEQYGHFVRFPST
;
A
#
# COMPACT_ATOMS: atom_id res chain seq x y z
N MET A 1 -18.44 -1.70 15.17
CA MET A 1 -18.16 -0.85 14.00
C MET A 1 -17.06 -1.55 13.22
N PRO A 2 -17.18 -1.69 11.88
CA PRO A 2 -16.08 -2.22 11.09
C PRO A 2 -14.85 -1.32 11.26
N PRO A 3 -13.62 -1.85 11.10
CA PRO A 3 -12.40 -1.07 11.30
C PRO A 3 -12.41 0.17 10.39
N ILE A 4 -12.12 1.33 10.97
CA ILE A 4 -11.93 2.58 10.23
C ILE A 4 -10.66 2.40 9.41
N LEU A 5 -10.78 2.32 8.09
CA LEU A 5 -9.64 2.25 7.17
C LEU A 5 -8.72 3.44 7.40
N LEU A 6 -7.41 3.20 7.43
CA LEU A 6 -6.43 4.28 7.57
C LEU A 6 -5.79 4.60 6.23
N PHE A 7 -6.02 5.82 5.74
CA PHE A 7 -5.31 6.31 4.57
C PHE A 7 -3.85 6.62 4.91
N VAL A 8 -2.91 6.04 4.16
CA VAL A 8 -1.47 6.21 4.31
C VAL A 8 -0.93 7.01 3.13
N ASP A 9 -0.41 8.19 3.44
CA ASP A 9 0.19 9.14 2.51
C ASP A 9 1.67 8.80 2.18
N THR A 10 2.20 9.42 1.12
CA THR A 10 3.60 9.31 0.67
C THR A 10 4.59 9.52 1.81
N SER A 11 4.37 10.57 2.62
CA SER A 11 5.28 10.93 3.71
C SER A 11 5.39 9.83 4.79
N ALA A 12 4.29 9.12 5.07
CA ALA A 12 4.26 8.02 6.02
C ALA A 12 4.94 6.76 5.46
N TRP A 13 4.68 6.42 4.20
CA TRP A 13 5.39 5.31 3.54
C TRP A 13 6.90 5.55 3.48
N TYR A 14 7.31 6.76 3.10
CA TYR A 14 8.71 7.14 3.03
C TYR A 14 9.39 7.02 4.40
N ALA A 15 8.77 7.55 5.46
CA ALA A 15 9.28 7.45 6.83
C ALA A 15 9.41 5.98 7.31
N ILE A 16 8.54 5.06 6.87
CA ILE A 16 8.67 3.63 7.19
C ILE A 16 9.89 3.01 6.48
N LEU A 17 10.17 3.41 5.24
CA LEU A 17 11.19 2.80 4.39
C LEU A 17 12.61 3.35 4.66
N ASP A 18 12.74 4.64 4.92
CA ASP A 18 14.01 5.31 5.19
C ASP A 18 14.33 5.28 6.69
N ARG A 19 15.32 4.47 7.09
CA ARG A 19 15.77 4.37 8.49
C ARG A 19 16.40 5.65 9.03
N THR A 20 16.81 6.55 8.14
CA THR A 20 17.44 7.83 8.47
C THR A 20 16.44 8.98 8.51
N ASP A 21 15.20 8.76 8.07
CA ASP A 21 14.14 9.77 8.16
C ASP A 21 13.84 10.10 9.62
N ARG A 22 13.72 11.40 9.92
CA ARG A 22 13.48 11.90 11.28
C ARG A 22 12.19 11.34 11.91
N ASN A 23 11.22 10.96 11.10
CA ASN A 23 9.94 10.41 11.53
C ASN A 23 9.95 8.87 11.59
N HIS A 24 11.01 8.20 11.13
CA HIS A 24 11.09 6.74 11.10
C HIS A 24 10.71 6.06 12.42
N PRO A 25 11.22 6.50 13.60
CA PRO A 25 10.86 5.87 14.86
C PRO A 25 9.36 6.00 15.19
N ALA A 26 8.75 7.14 14.85
CA ALA A 26 7.33 7.39 15.09
C ALA A 26 6.46 6.58 14.11
N ALA A 27 6.84 6.55 12.83
CA ALA A 27 6.13 5.81 11.79
C ALA A 27 6.11 4.30 12.05
N ILE A 28 7.25 3.71 12.42
CA ILE A 28 7.33 2.28 12.78
C ILE A 28 6.53 1.97 14.05
N ARG A 29 6.59 2.83 15.08
CA ARG A 29 5.80 2.62 16.30
C ARG A 29 4.31 2.63 16.00
N PHE A 30 3.85 3.60 15.24
CA PHE A 30 2.46 3.72 14.83
C PHE A 30 2.02 2.52 13.98
N ALA A 31 2.80 2.16 12.95
CA ALA A 31 2.49 1.02 12.07
C ALA A 31 2.41 -0.33 12.80
N ARG A 32 3.11 -0.48 13.92
CA ARG A 32 3.03 -1.69 14.76
C ARG A 32 1.82 -1.73 15.70
N GLN A 33 1.25 -0.57 16.02
CA GLN A 33 0.14 -0.43 16.97
C GLN A 33 -1.22 -0.41 16.28
N VAL A 34 -1.25 0.03 15.02
CA VAL A 34 -2.49 0.09 14.25
C VAL A 34 -2.88 -1.31 13.77
N THR A 35 -4.07 -1.73 14.16
CA THR A 35 -4.74 -2.94 13.65
C THR A 35 -5.69 -2.63 12.49
N ALA A 36 -6.00 -1.34 12.29
CA ALA A 36 -6.76 -0.88 11.14
C ALA A 36 -5.98 -1.16 9.84
N PRO A 37 -6.64 -1.69 8.83
CA PRO A 37 -5.94 -2.00 7.60
C PRO A 37 -5.68 -0.70 6.78
N PHE A 38 -4.54 -0.68 6.09
CA PHE A 38 -4.02 0.52 5.41
C PHE A 38 -4.56 0.62 3.99
N VAL A 39 -5.04 1.80 3.61
CA VAL A 39 -5.41 2.16 2.24
C VAL A 39 -4.54 3.29 1.73
N THR A 40 -4.35 3.36 0.41
CA THR A 40 -3.66 4.49 -0.23
C THR A 40 -4.20 4.67 -1.65
N SER A 41 -3.69 5.65 -2.40
CA SER A 41 -4.09 5.89 -3.79
C SER A 41 -2.97 5.52 -4.75
N THR A 42 -3.32 5.24 -6.01
CA THR A 42 -2.34 5.02 -7.08
C THR A 42 -1.39 6.20 -7.27
N TYR A 43 -1.87 7.43 -7.00
CA TYR A 43 -1.04 8.64 -7.05
C TYR A 43 0.01 8.68 -5.92
N VAL A 44 -0.39 8.35 -4.69
CA VAL A 44 0.55 8.24 -3.55
C VAL A 44 1.58 7.14 -3.79
N LEU A 45 1.17 6.04 -4.43
CA LEU A 45 2.11 4.97 -4.79
C LEU A 45 3.17 5.43 -5.79
N ASP A 46 2.77 6.11 -6.87
CA ASP A 46 3.69 6.63 -7.89
C ASP A 46 4.69 7.62 -7.29
N GLU A 47 4.19 8.55 -6.46
CA GLU A 47 5.03 9.51 -5.75
C GLU A 47 6.00 8.82 -4.80
N THR A 48 5.53 7.84 -4.02
CA THR A 48 6.37 7.10 -3.07
C THR A 48 7.46 6.31 -3.78
N VAL A 49 7.14 5.57 -4.86
CA VAL A 49 8.15 4.82 -5.62
C VAL A 49 9.18 5.76 -6.24
N THR A 50 8.74 6.89 -6.79
CA THR A 50 9.62 7.91 -7.35
C THR A 50 10.55 8.50 -6.28
N LEU A 51 10.01 8.83 -5.11
CA LEU A 51 10.77 9.38 -3.99
C LEU A 51 11.77 8.37 -3.43
N VAL A 52 11.35 7.13 -3.20
CA VAL A 52 12.22 6.04 -2.75
C VAL A 52 13.32 5.77 -3.76
N LYS A 53 13.03 5.75 -5.07
CA LYS A 53 14.05 5.57 -6.11
C LYS A 53 15.09 6.69 -6.06
N ARG A 54 14.64 7.93 -5.90
CA ARG A 54 15.48 9.13 -5.85
C ARG A 54 16.40 9.14 -4.63
N HIS A 55 15.90 8.75 -3.46
CA HIS A 55 16.62 8.91 -2.19
C HIS A 55 17.26 7.64 -1.65
N LEU A 56 16.65 6.47 -1.87
CA LEU A 56 17.08 5.17 -1.34
C LEU A 56 17.58 4.22 -2.43
N GLY A 57 17.51 4.66 -3.70
CA GLY A 57 18.02 3.93 -4.85
C GLY A 57 17.02 2.94 -5.46
N HIS A 58 17.37 2.47 -6.66
CA HIS A 58 16.51 1.63 -7.48
C HIS A 58 16.11 0.32 -6.79
N ALA A 59 17.04 -0.35 -6.11
CA ALA A 59 16.76 -1.62 -5.44
C ALA A 59 15.70 -1.49 -4.33
N ALA A 60 15.74 -0.39 -3.56
CA ALA A 60 14.73 -0.12 -2.54
C ALA A 60 13.36 0.15 -3.16
N ALA A 61 13.32 0.91 -4.25
CA ALA A 61 12.09 1.22 -4.98
C ALA A 61 11.46 -0.03 -5.59
N THR A 62 12.27 -0.89 -6.22
CA THR A 62 11.80 -2.15 -6.80
C THR A 62 11.26 -3.08 -5.71
N ARG A 63 11.96 -3.22 -4.58
CA ARG A 63 11.47 -4.05 -3.46
C ARG A 63 10.16 -3.52 -2.88
N PHE A 64 10.03 -2.20 -2.73
CA PHE A 64 8.80 -1.58 -2.23
C PHE A 64 7.65 -1.76 -3.24
N GLY A 65 7.89 -1.44 -4.50
CA GLY A 65 6.91 -1.61 -5.58
C GLY A 65 6.46 -3.06 -5.74
N GLN A 66 7.37 -4.03 -5.68
CA GLN A 66 7.05 -5.46 -5.75
C GLN A 66 6.20 -5.92 -4.56
N ARG A 67 6.48 -5.44 -3.35
CA ARG A 67 5.63 -5.76 -2.19
C ARG A 67 4.22 -5.27 -2.43
N LEU A 68 4.06 -3.98 -2.76
CA LEU A 68 2.75 -3.38 -3.06
C LEU A 68 2.01 -4.09 -4.19
N TRP A 69 2.72 -4.43 -5.28
CA TRP A 69 2.16 -5.08 -6.46
C TRP A 69 1.68 -6.51 -6.16
N ASN A 70 2.36 -7.20 -5.24
CA ASN A 70 2.02 -8.55 -4.84
C ASN A 70 0.99 -8.58 -3.69
N GLU A 71 0.54 -7.44 -3.15
CA GLU A 71 -0.40 -7.43 -2.03
C GLU A 71 -1.86 -7.58 -2.49
N GLU A 72 -2.23 -8.80 -2.85
CA GLU A 72 -3.50 -9.47 -2.45
C GLU A 72 -3.81 -9.19 -0.95
N VAL A 73 -2.75 -9.11 -0.14
CA VAL A 73 -2.70 -8.91 1.31
C VAL A 73 -3.32 -7.59 1.80
N VAL A 74 -3.31 -6.50 1.01
CA VAL A 74 -3.95 -5.24 1.40
C VAL A 74 -5.47 -5.41 1.37
N MET A 75 -6.02 -5.93 0.27
CA MET A 75 -7.47 -6.12 0.14
C MET A 75 -7.99 -7.19 1.11
N GLU A 76 -7.27 -8.30 1.27
CA GLU A 76 -7.60 -9.36 2.22
C GLU A 76 -7.62 -8.85 3.68
N ARG A 77 -6.62 -8.07 4.11
CA ARG A 77 -6.60 -7.47 5.46
C ARG A 77 -7.69 -6.42 5.65
N LEU A 78 -8.04 -5.69 4.59
CA LEU A 78 -9.12 -4.69 4.61
C LEU A 78 -10.52 -5.30 4.52
N HIS A 79 -10.66 -6.61 4.32
CA HIS A 79 -11.93 -7.25 3.96
C HIS A 79 -12.60 -6.57 2.76
N LEU A 80 -11.81 -6.05 1.82
CA LEU A 80 -12.32 -5.51 0.57
C LEU A 80 -12.52 -6.69 -0.37
N ASP A 81 -13.77 -7.07 -0.58
CA ASP A 81 -14.16 -8.12 -1.52
C ASP A 81 -14.39 -7.59 -2.94
N SER A 82 -14.33 -6.27 -3.14
CA SER A 82 -14.74 -5.62 -4.38
C SER A 82 -13.71 -4.59 -4.85
N ALA A 83 -13.39 -4.60 -6.14
CA ALA A 83 -12.47 -3.66 -6.78
C ALA A 83 -13.13 -3.02 -8.01
N PHE A 84 -13.13 -1.68 -8.10
CA PHE A 84 -13.48 -0.99 -9.34
C PHE A 84 -12.21 -0.83 -10.18
N ALA A 85 -12.02 -1.70 -11.17
CA ALA A 85 -10.81 -1.77 -11.96
C ALA A 85 -11.10 -2.30 -13.38
N PHE A 86 -10.29 -1.84 -14.33
CA PHE A 86 -10.32 -2.31 -15.72
C PHE A 86 -9.30 -3.43 -16.01
N ASP A 87 -8.52 -3.83 -15.00
CA ASP A 87 -7.55 -4.94 -15.08
C ASP A 87 -8.24 -6.27 -14.76
N ALA A 88 -8.16 -7.24 -15.68
CA ALA A 88 -8.77 -8.55 -15.54
C ALA A 88 -8.06 -9.46 -14.51
N HIS A 89 -6.86 -9.11 -14.03
CA HIS A 89 -6.15 -9.90 -13.02
C HIS A 89 -6.95 -10.11 -11.73
N PHE A 90 -7.82 -9.16 -11.35
CA PHE A 90 -8.65 -9.28 -10.14
C PHE A 90 -9.59 -10.49 -10.17
N GLU A 91 -10.02 -10.92 -11.37
CA GLU A 91 -10.89 -12.08 -11.54
C GLU A 91 -10.14 -13.41 -11.34
N GLN A 92 -8.82 -13.43 -11.53
CA GLN A 92 -7.98 -14.64 -11.45
C GLN A 92 -7.74 -15.10 -10.00
N TYR A 93 -7.85 -14.19 -9.03
CA TYR A 93 -7.66 -14.49 -7.62
C TYR A 93 -8.87 -15.23 -6.99
N GLY A 94 -10.04 -15.22 -7.64
CA GLY A 94 -11.19 -16.05 -7.26
C GLY A 94 -11.97 -15.61 -6.02
N HIS A 95 -11.56 -14.52 -5.35
CA HIS A 95 -12.22 -13.99 -4.15
C HIS A 95 -12.53 -12.49 -4.21
N PHE A 96 -12.25 -11.81 -5.33
CA PHE A 96 -12.59 -10.41 -5.56
C PHE A 96 -13.65 -10.24 -6.65
N VAL A 97 -14.62 -9.35 -6.42
CA VAL A 97 -15.62 -8.90 -7.39
C VAL A 97 -15.10 -7.66 -8.10
N ARG A 98 -14.82 -7.78 -9.40
CA ARG A 98 -14.38 -6.64 -10.22
C ARG A 98 -15.58 -5.91 -10.84
N PHE A 99 -15.61 -4.59 -10.73
CA PHE A 99 -16.57 -3.73 -11.43
C PHE A 99 -15.88 -2.77 -12.41
N PRO A 100 -16.45 -2.49 -13.61
CA PRO A 100 -17.60 -3.17 -14.20
C PRO A 100 -17.21 -4.59 -14.62
N SER A 101 -17.99 -5.60 -14.23
CA SER A 101 -17.74 -6.98 -14.65
C SER A 101 -18.01 -7.13 -16.14
N THR A 102 -17.13 -7.84 -16.84
CA THR A 102 -17.34 -8.24 -18.24
C THR A 102 -18.23 -9.47 -18.34
#